data_AF-A0A8T6V7D8-F1
#
_entry.id   AF-A0A8T6V7D8-F1
#
_cell.length_a   1.000
_cell.length_b   1.000
_cell.length_c   1.000
_cell.angle_alpha   90.00
_cell.angle_beta   90.00
_cell.angle_gamma   90.00
#
_symmetry.space_group_name_H-M   'P 1'
#
loop_
_entity.id
_entity.type
_entity.pdbx_description
1 polymer ?
#
loop_
_entity_poly.entity_id
_entity_poly.type
_entity_poly.pdbx_seq_one_letter_code
_entity_poly.pdbx_strand_id
1 'polypeptide(L)' 'MAKEFTGVDAEEAAMTSVDRLGMQVRIKAGDEFYSRRIGFLSEAINPEKCREVIVQMVKQVRG' A
#
# COMPACT_ATOMS: atom_id res chain seq x y z
N MET A 1 -6.02 2.67 3.87
CA MET A 1 -5.13 1.98 2.91
C MET A 1 -4.36 0.86 3.58
N ALA A 2 -3.40 1.12 4.48
CA ALA A 2 -2.64 0.05 5.14
C ALA A 2 -3.53 -0.95 5.91
N LYS A 3 -4.42 -0.46 6.78
CA LYS A 3 -5.41 -1.30 7.49
C LYS A 3 -6.27 -2.13 6.54
N GLU A 4 -6.97 -1.48 5.61
CA GLU A 4 -7.85 -2.14 4.63
C GLU A 4 -7.16 -3.23 3.79
N PHE A 5 -5.92 -3.00 3.34
CA PHE A 5 -5.22 -3.95 2.45
C PHE A 5 -4.35 -4.98 3.18
N THR A 6 -4.08 -4.80 4.48
CA THR A 6 -3.19 -5.71 5.24
C THR A 6 -3.83 -6.34 6.46
N GLY A 7 -5.01 -5.85 6.89
CA GLY A 7 -5.71 -6.28 8.10
C GLY A 7 -5.05 -5.86 9.41
N VAL A 8 -3.90 -5.17 9.37
CA VAL A 8 -3.18 -4.72 10.57
C VAL A 8 -3.70 -3.35 10.99
N ASP A 9 -4.06 -3.20 12.27
CA ASP A 9 -4.40 -1.89 12.82
C ASP A 9 -3.11 -1.09 13.05
N ALA A 10 -2.76 -0.29 12.04
CA ALA A 10 -1.49 0.41 11.96
C ALA A 10 -1.55 1.74 12.71
N GLU A 11 -0.59 1.98 13.60
CA GLU A 11 -0.29 3.33 14.12
C GLU A 11 0.45 4.14 13.06
N GLU A 12 1.42 3.50 12.39
CA GLU A 12 2.20 4.10 11.31
C GLU A 12 2.36 3.10 10.17
N ALA A 13 2.42 3.63 8.94
CA ALA A 13 2.72 2.85 7.75
C ALA A 13 3.59 3.66 6.79
N ALA A 14 4.70 3.09 6.34
CA ALA A 14 5.61 3.69 5.39
C ALA A 14 5.84 2.77 4.19
N MET A 15 5.71 3.30 2.97
CA MET A 15 6.18 2.60 1.77
C MET A 15 7.71 2.51 1.79
N THR A 16 8.24 1.32 1.53
CA THR A 16 9.69 1.05 1.54
C THR A 16 10.23 0.71 0.16
N SER A 17 9.41 0.11 -0.70
CA SER A 17 9.72 -0.12 -2.11
C SER A 17 8.44 -0.18 -2.93
N VAL A 18 8.56 0.11 -4.23
CA VAL A 18 7.48 0.03 -5.21
C VAL A 18 8.03 -0.63 -6.47
N ASP A 19 7.25 -1.54 -7.05
CA ASP A 19 7.50 -2.13 -8.35
C ASP A 19 6.21 -2.15 -9.19
N ARG A 20 6.26 -2.74 -10.39
CA ARG A 20 5.12 -2.75 -11.33
C ARG A 20 3.85 -3.43 -10.79
N LEU A 21 3.96 -4.30 -9.80
CA LEU A 21 2.84 -5.09 -9.26
C LEU A 21 2.34 -4.59 -7.90
N GLY A 22 2.96 -3.57 -7.31
CA GLY A 22 2.59 -3.12 -5.97
C GLY A 22 3.71 -2.47 -5.18
N MET A 23 3.51 -2.44 -3.85
CA MET A 23 4.40 -1.78 -2.91
C MET A 23 4.65 -2.63 -1.67
N GLN A 24 5.86 -2.55 -1.12
CA GLN A 24 6.17 -3.06 0.20
C GLN A 24 5.95 -1.97 1.24
N VAL A 25 5.18 -2.27 2.28
CA VAL A 25 4.85 -1.34 3.36
C VAL A 25 5.38 -1.89 4.68
N ARG A 26 6.13 -1.06 5.39
CA ARG A 26 6.48 -1.29 6.79
C ARG A 26 5.39 -0.68 7.65
N ILE A 27 4.86 -1.47 8.58
CA ILE A 27 3.76 -1.10 9.46
C ILE A 27 4.26 -1.19 10.90
N LYS A 28 3.92 -0.21 11.73
CA LYS A 28 4.07 -0.25 13.19
C LYS A 28 2.70 -0.43 13.83
N ALA A 29 2.58 -1.39 14.75
CA ALA A 29 1.41 -1.56 15.60
C ALA A 29 1.87 -1.96 17.01
N GLY A 30 1.69 -1.06 17.98
CA GLY A 30 2.33 -1.19 19.28
C GLY A 30 3.85 -1.31 19.18
N ASP A 31 4.39 -2.34 19.83
CA ASP A 31 5.83 -2.64 19.85
C ASP A 31 6.30 -3.49 18.65
N GLU A 32 5.37 -3.91 17.77
CA GLU A 32 5.68 -4.79 16.65
C GLU A 32 5.80 -4.03 15.32
N PHE A 33 6.74 -4.49 14.48
CA PHE A 33 6.88 -4.03 13.10
C PHE A 33 6.59 -5.17 12.13
N TYR A 34 5.75 -4.90 11.14
CA TYR A 34 5.40 -5.84 10.09
C TYR A 34 5.86 -5.33 8.73
N SER A 35 6.26 -6.25 7.86
CA SER A 35 6.48 -5.99 6.45
C SER A 35 5.36 -6.66 5.66
N ARG A 36 4.57 -5.87 4.94
CA ARG A 36 3.41 -6.37 4.17
C ARG A 36 3.49 -5.90 2.74
N ARG A 37 3.15 -6.80 1.81
CA ARG A 37 3.00 -6.49 0.40
C ARG A 37 1.57 -6.04 0.13
N ILE A 38 1.41 -4.87 -0.49
CA ILE A 38 0.13 -4.40 -1.02
C ILE A 38 0.19 -4.50 -2.54
N GLY A 39 -0.63 -5.38 -3.11
CA GLY A 39 -0.74 -5.57 -4.55
C GLY A 39 -1.54 -4.44 -5.21
N PHE A 40 -1.09 -4.02 -6.40
CA PHE A 40 -1.85 -3.10 -7.23
C PHE A 40 -3.09 -3.75 -7.85
N LEU A 41 -4.13 -2.94 -8.09
CA LEU A 41 -5.35 -3.35 -8.78
C LEU A 41 -5.10 -3.71 -10.26
N SER A 42 -4.06 -3.13 -10.84
CA SER A 42 -3.57 -3.42 -12.19
C SER A 42 -2.08 -3.12 -12.29
N GLU A 43 -1.39 -3.76 -13.22
CA GLU A 43 0.04 -3.55 -13.42
C GLU A 43 0.35 -2.10 -13.81
N ALA A 44 1.35 -1.51 -13.14
CA ALA A 44 1.85 -0.18 -13.43
C ALA A 44 3.00 -0.26 -14.45
N ILE A 45 2.71 0.11 -15.70
CA ILE A 45 3.68 0.06 -16.81
C ILE A 45 4.58 1.30 -16.92
N ASN A 46 4.22 2.38 -16.23
CA ASN A 46 4.96 3.64 -16.19
C ASN A 46 4.63 4.43 -14.90
N PRO A 47 5.39 5.48 -14.57
CA PRO A 47 5.16 6.28 -13.37
C PRO A 47 3.76 6.92 -13.29
N GLU A 48 3.21 7.36 -14.42
CA GLU A 48 1.87 7.95 -14.48
C GLU A 48 0.81 6.93 -14.08
N LYS A 49 0.90 5.71 -14.62
CA LYS A 49 -0.01 4.61 -14.28
C LYS A 49 0.16 4.16 -12.84
N CYS A 50 1.38 4.14 -12.32
CA CYS A 50 1.64 3.87 -10.90
C CYS A 50 0.88 4.85 -10.01
N ARG A 51 0.99 6.16 -10.30
CA ARG A 51 0.24 7.19 -9.57
C ARG A 51 -1.27 7.00 -9.70
N GLU A 52 -1.77 6.73 -10.91
CA GLU A 52 -3.19 6.50 -11.17
C GLU A 52 -3.73 5.34 -10.31
N VAL A 53 -3.03 4.20 -10.30
CA VAL A 53 -3.42 3.01 -9.55
C VAL A 53 -3.41 3.29 -8.05
N ILE A 54 -2.38 3.95 -7.52
CA ILE A 54 -2.32 4.30 -6.08
C ILE A 54 -3.49 5.22 -5.71
N VAL A 55 -3.80 6.22 -6.53
CA VAL A 55 -4.93 7.12 -6.29
C VAL A 55 -6.26 6.35 -6.33
N GLN A 56 -6.44 5.41 -7.27
CA GLN A 56 -7.62 4.55 -7.32
C GLN A 56 -7.76 3.69 -6.07
N MET A 57 -6.68 3.08 -5.61
CA MET A 57 -6.67 2.30 -4.36
C MET A 57 -7.02 3.16 -3.13
N VAL A 58 -6.51 4.40 -3.06
CA VAL A 58 -6.86 5.34 -1.98
C VAL A 58 -8.33 5.73 -2.03
N LYS A 59 -8.91 5.93 -3.21
CA LYS A 59 -10.35 6.22 -3.37
C LYS A 59 -11.20 5.03 -2.91
N GLN A 60 -10.84 3.80 -3.30
CA GLN A 60 -11.58 2.59 -2.93
C GLN A 60 -11.71 2.41 -1.41
N VAL A 61 -10.70 2.84 -0.64
CA VAL A 61 -10.70 2.71 0.83
C VAL A 61 -11.29 3.90 1.57
N ARG A 62 -11.53 5.04 0.91
CA ARG A 62 -12.05 6.25 1.57
C ARG A 62 -13.57 6.39 1.48
N GLY A 63 -14.22 5.71 0.53
CA GLY A 63 -15.64 5.92 0.22
C GLY A 63 -15.86 7.19 -0.59
#